data_AF-A0A608CN73-F1
#
_entry.id   AF-A0A608CN73-F1
#
_cell.length_a   1.000
_cell.length_b   1.000
_cell.length_c   1.000
_cell.angle_alpha   90.00
_cell.angle_beta   90.00
_cell.angle_gamma   90.00
#
_symmetry.space_group_name_H-M   'P 1'
#
loop_
_entity.id
_entity.type
_entity.pdbx_description
1 polymer ?
#
loop_
_entity_poly.entity_id
_entity_poly.type
_entity_poly.pdbx_seq_one_letter_code
_entity_poly.pdbx_strand_id
1 'polypeptide(L)'
;MFLRLSRPHHHDTINILTVCYFKSIMENKNHQQENFKSTYQSLVNSARILFVEKGYQAVSIDEISGKALVTKGAFYHHFKNKKQLLSACYKQQLIMIDAYITTKTDLTNG
;
A
#
# COMPACT_ATOMS: atom_id res chain seq x y z
N MET A 1 41.94 -11.60 14.49
CA MET A 1 41.05 -11.61 13.30
C MET A 1 39.72 -10.98 13.72
N PHE A 2 39.63 -9.65 13.62
CA PHE A 2 38.47 -8.88 14.05
C PHE A 2 37.43 -8.84 12.93
N LEU A 3 36.26 -9.45 13.15
CA LEU A 3 35.12 -9.29 12.24
C LEU A 3 34.53 -7.89 12.44
N ARG A 4 34.76 -7.02 11.46
CA ARG A 4 34.20 -5.67 11.37
C ARG A 4 32.70 -5.82 11.11
N LEU A 5 31.90 -5.82 12.18
CA LEU A 5 30.45 -5.66 12.08
C LEU A 5 30.17 -4.23 11.58
N SER A 6 29.89 -4.11 10.28
CA SER A 6 29.34 -2.89 9.70
C SER A 6 28.00 -2.59 10.38
N ARG A 7 27.91 -1.42 11.00
CA ARG A 7 26.69 -0.93 11.67
C ARG A 7 25.56 -0.75 10.64
N PRO A 8 24.32 -1.18 10.91
CA PRO A 8 23.20 -0.87 10.04
C PRO A 8 22.78 0.60 10.24
N HIS A 9 22.60 1.32 9.13
CA HIS A 9 22.08 2.69 9.12
C HIS A 9 20.59 2.71 9.51
N HIS A 10 20.23 3.70 10.32
CA HIS A 10 19.08 3.73 11.22
C HIS A 10 17.72 4.08 10.56
N HIS A 11 17.47 3.76 9.29
CA HIS A 11 16.26 4.26 8.60
C HIS A 11 15.32 3.24 7.93
N ASP A 12 15.67 1.96 7.79
CA ASP A 12 14.88 1.04 6.95
C ASP A 12 14.59 -0.33 7.61
N THR A 13 13.81 -0.35 8.69
CA THR A 13 13.22 -1.60 9.20
C THR A 13 11.72 -1.43 9.47
N ILE A 14 10.92 -1.35 8.40
CA ILE A 14 9.54 -1.80 8.50
C ILE A 14 9.61 -3.33 8.49
N ASN A 15 9.43 -3.90 9.68
CA ASN A 15 9.54 -5.32 9.97
C ASN A 15 8.64 -6.14 9.01
N ILE A 16 9.17 -7.25 8.46
CA ILE A 16 8.40 -8.23 7.66
C ILE A 16 7.14 -8.70 8.40
N LEU A 17 7.19 -8.75 9.74
CA LEU A 17 6.02 -9.03 10.58
C LEU A 17 4.93 -7.96 10.43
N THR A 18 5.25 -6.68 10.24
CA THR A 18 4.27 -5.62 9.98
C THR A 18 3.61 -5.78 8.61
N VAL A 19 4.37 -6.21 7.59
CA VAL A 19 3.85 -6.46 6.25
C VAL A 19 2.95 -7.70 6.22
N CYS A 20 3.36 -8.79 6.87
CA CYS A 20 2.56 -10.01 6.99
C CYS A 20 1.30 -9.79 7.83
N TYR A 21 1.39 -9.02 8.92
CA TYR A 21 0.23 -8.65 9.72
C TYR A 21 -0.75 -7.79 8.91
N PHE A 22 -0.24 -6.84 8.12
CA PHE A 22 -1.07 -6.03 7.22
C PHE A 22 -1.71 -6.86 6.10
N LYS A 23 -1.01 -7.85 5.55
CA LYS A 23 -1.55 -8.81 4.59
C LYS A 23 -2.72 -9.60 5.19
N SER A 24 -2.55 -10.09 6.42
CA SER A 24 -3.60 -10.84 7.14
C SER A 24 -4.83 -9.97 7.47
N ILE A 25 -4.64 -8.68 7.76
CA ILE A 25 -5.75 -7.72 7.96
C ILE A 25 -6.54 -7.49 6.66
N MET A 26 -5.88 -7.53 5.49
CA MET A 26 -6.53 -7.28 4.20
C MET A 26 -7.26 -8.49 3.61
N GLU A 27 -7.04 -9.70 4.13
CA GLU A 27 -7.59 -10.95 3.59
C GLU A 27 -9.04 -11.25 4.06
N ASN A 28 -9.65 -10.42 4.91
CA ASN A 28 -10.99 -10.68 5.43
C ASN A 28 -12.05 -9.72 4.88
N LYS A 29 -12.49 -9.95 3.63
CA LYS A 29 -13.87 -9.67 3.14
C LYS A 29 -14.11 -10.23 1.73
N ASN A 30 -14.96 -11.26 1.70
CA ASN A 30 -15.96 -11.66 0.70
C ASN A 30 -15.73 -11.47 -0.82
N HIS A 31 -15.95 -12.59 -1.52
CA HIS A 31 -15.86 -12.83 -2.95
C HIS A 31 -17.00 -12.21 -3.80
N GLN A 32 -17.53 -11.04 -3.44
CA GLN A 32 -18.57 -10.36 -4.25
C GLN A 32 -18.31 -8.86 -4.37
N GLN A 33 -17.37 -8.54 -5.26
CA GLN A 33 -17.43 -7.38 -6.14
C GLN A 33 -16.24 -7.48 -7.10
N GLU A 34 -16.43 -8.14 -8.23
CA GLU A 34 -15.78 -7.69 -9.47
C GLU A 34 -16.36 -6.31 -9.81
N ASN A 35 -16.10 -5.31 -8.95
CA ASN A 35 -16.24 -3.94 -9.37
C ASN A 35 -15.25 -3.79 -10.52
N PHE A 36 -15.70 -3.31 -11.67
CA PHE A 36 -14.82 -2.73 -12.67
C PHE A 36 -13.82 -1.81 -11.93
N LYS A 37 -12.60 -2.29 -11.67
CA LYS A 37 -11.62 -1.52 -10.91
C LYS A 37 -11.27 -0.34 -11.80
N SER A 38 -11.67 0.85 -11.36
CA SER A 38 -11.29 2.06 -12.08
C SER A 38 -9.77 2.14 -12.18
N THR A 39 -9.25 2.73 -13.26
CA THR A 39 -7.81 2.98 -13.45
C THR A 39 -7.17 3.57 -12.18
N TYR A 40 -7.88 4.48 -11.51
CA TYR A 40 -7.49 5.02 -10.21
C TYR A 40 -7.27 3.93 -9.14
N GLN A 41 -8.24 3.04 -8.93
CA GLN A 41 -8.12 1.97 -7.94
C GLN A 41 -7.01 0.97 -8.28
N SER A 42 -6.84 0.64 -9.57
CA SER A 42 -5.75 -0.24 -10.03
C SER A 42 -4.38 0.35 -9.72
N LEU A 43 -4.20 1.65 -9.97
CA LEU A 43 -2.98 2.38 -9.64
C LEU A 43 -2.72 2.41 -8.13
N VAL A 44 -3.72 2.77 -7.31
CA VAL A 44 -3.57 2.86 -5.84
C VAL A 44 -3.24 1.50 -5.22
N ASN A 45 -3.91 0.44 -5.68
CA ASN A 45 -3.64 -0.92 -5.18
C ASN A 45 -2.25 -1.41 -5.58
N SER A 46 -1.85 -1.22 -6.84
CA SER A 46 -0.54 -1.65 -7.33
C SER A 46 0.59 -0.90 -6.64
N ALA A 47 0.44 0.41 -6.46
CA ALA A 47 1.41 1.24 -5.77
C ALA A 47 1.56 0.85 -4.30
N ARG A 48 0.45 0.59 -3.59
CA ARG A 48 0.50 0.12 -2.20
C ARG A 48 1.33 -1.15 -2.05
N ILE A 49 1.10 -2.13 -2.93
CA ILE A 49 1.86 -3.39 -2.92
C ILE A 49 3.34 -3.12 -3.16
N LEU A 50 3.68 -2.36 -4.22
CA LEU A 50 5.08 -2.08 -4.56
C LEU A 50 5.81 -1.26 -3.49
N PHE A 51 5.16 -0.25 -2.90
CA PHE A 51 5.76 0.57 -1.85
C PHE A 51 6.07 -0.25 -0.61
N VAL A 52 5.25 -1.25 -0.28
CA VAL A 52 5.50 -2.16 0.84
C VAL A 52 6.60 -3.16 0.52
N GLU A 53 6.62 -3.71 -0.69
CA GLU A 53 7.61 -4.71 -1.11
C GLU A 53 9.01 -4.14 -1.31
N LYS A 54 9.11 -2.92 -1.87
CA LYS A 54 10.38 -2.36 -2.37
C LYS A 54 10.74 -1.01 -1.76
N GLY A 55 9.84 -0.39 -1.01
CA GLY A 55 10.00 0.96 -0.49
C GLY A 55 9.66 2.05 -1.51
N TYR A 56 9.26 3.22 -1.01
CA TYR A 56 8.79 4.34 -1.86
C TYR A 56 9.84 4.84 -2.86
N GLN A 57 11.11 4.96 -2.42
CA GLN A 57 12.19 5.52 -3.25
C GLN A 57 12.49 4.63 -4.46
N ALA A 58 12.56 3.31 -4.27
CA ALA A 58 12.95 2.34 -5.29
C ALA A 58 11.90 2.13 -6.39
N VAL A 59 10.62 2.43 -6.11
CA VAL A 59 9.52 2.18 -7.04
C VAL A 59 9.36 3.34 -8.03
N SER A 60 9.31 3.02 -9.32
CA SER A 60 9.08 3.99 -10.40
C SER A 60 7.60 4.10 -10.79
N ILE A 61 7.23 5.20 -11.45
CA ILE A 61 5.88 5.37 -12.03
C ILE A 61 5.62 4.31 -13.11
N ASP A 62 6.62 3.98 -13.92
CA ASP A 62 6.50 2.99 -14.99
C ASP A 62 6.23 1.59 -14.44
N GLU A 63 6.90 1.22 -13.35
CA GLU A 63 6.67 -0.05 -12.68
C GLU A 63 5.26 -0.15 -12.07
N ILE A 64 4.78 0.95 -11.48
CA ILE A 64 3.41 1.03 -10.95
C ILE A 64 2.39 0.90 -12.09
N SER A 65 2.56 1.66 -13.16
CA SER A 65 1.69 1.61 -14.34
C SER A 65 1.67 0.21 -14.96
N GLY A 66 2.84 -0.43 -15.07
CA GLY A 66 2.98 -1.80 -15.54
C GLY A 66 2.24 -2.81 -14.66
N LYS A 67 2.42 -2.75 -13.33
CA LYS A 67 1.70 -3.63 -12.39
C LYS A 67 0.19 -3.39 -12.38
N ALA A 68 -0.24 -2.15 -12.63
CA ALA A 68 -1.65 -1.78 -12.71
C ALA A 68 -2.29 -2.10 -14.07
N LEU A 69 -1.53 -2.57 -15.06
CA LEU A 69 -1.97 -2.83 -16.44
C LEU A 69 -2.58 -1.59 -17.12
N VAL A 70 -1.97 -0.42 -16.89
CA VAL A 70 -2.41 0.86 -17.47
C VAL A 70 -1.23 1.59 -18.11
N THR A 71 -1.52 2.52 -19.01
CA THR A 71 -0.47 3.34 -19.62
C THR A 71 0.10 4.36 -18.63
N LYS A 72 1.32 4.84 -18.87
CA LYS A 72 1.90 5.95 -18.13
C LYS A 72 1.07 7.24 -18.28
N GLY A 73 0.46 7.46 -19.45
CA GLY A 73 -0.47 8.59 -19.67
C GLY A 73 -1.70 8.50 -18.76
N ALA A 74 -2.26 7.30 -18.59
CA ALA A 74 -3.38 7.08 -17.67
C ALA A 74 -3.01 7.35 -16.20
N PHE A 75 -1.76 7.08 -15.80
CA PHE A 75 -1.26 7.54 -14.50
C PHE A 75 -1.35 9.06 -14.37
N TYR A 76 -0.79 9.79 -15.33
CA TYR A 76 -0.72 11.25 -15.26
C TYR A 76 -2.08 11.94 -15.38
N HIS A 77 -3.08 11.25 -15.93
CA HIS A 77 -4.48 11.70 -15.91
C HIS A 77 -5.05 11.73 -14.48
N HIS A 78 -4.67 10.78 -13.62
CA HIS A 78 -5.17 10.69 -12.25
C HIS A 78 -4.25 11.34 -11.20
N PHE A 79 -2.93 11.29 -11.43
CA PHE A 79 -1.93 11.74 -10.46
C PHE A 79 -0.85 12.57 -11.13
N LYS A 80 -0.65 13.78 -10.63
CA LYS A 80 0.41 14.69 -11.08
C LYS A 80 1.81 14.12 -10.80
N ASN A 81 1.97 13.34 -9.73
CA ASN A 81 3.25 12.77 -9.33
C ASN A 81 3.10 11.58 -8.37
N LYS A 82 4.20 10.86 -8.13
CA LYS A 82 4.29 9.70 -7.22
C LYS A 82 3.88 10.03 -5.77
N LYS A 83 4.10 11.27 -5.31
CA LYS A 83 3.72 11.71 -3.95
C LYS A 83 2.19 11.83 -3.80
N GLN A 84 1.50 12.36 -4.80
CA GLN A 84 0.03 12.43 -4.78
C GLN A 84 -0.61 11.03 -4.75
N LEU A 85 -0.03 10.07 -5.48
CA LEU A 85 -0.44 8.68 -5.42
C LEU A 85 -0.22 8.08 -4.03
N LEU A 86 0.93 8.33 -3.41
CA LEU A 86 1.18 7.89 -2.03
C LEU A 86 0.16 8.46 -1.03
N SER A 87 -0.19 9.75 -1.15
CA SER A 87 -1.26 10.36 -0.35
C SER A 87 -2.61 9.65 -0.53
N ALA A 88 -2.94 9.23 -1.75
CA ALA A 88 -4.15 8.46 -2.01
C ALA A 88 -4.11 7.07 -1.36
N CYS A 89 -2.96 6.39 -1.40
CA CYS A 89 -2.78 5.12 -0.69
C CYS A 89 -3.03 5.28 0.82
N TYR A 90 -2.46 6.31 1.45
CA TYR A 90 -2.69 6.56 2.89
C TYR A 90 -4.14 6.90 3.20
N LYS A 91 -4.79 7.74 2.39
CA LYS A 91 -6.20 8.08 2.57
C LYS A 91 -7.09 6.84 2.53
N GLN A 92 -6.87 5.95 1.55
CA GLN A 92 -7.61 4.69 1.47
C GLN A 92 -7.36 3.81 2.69
N GLN A 93 -6.11 3.76 3.19
CA GLN A 93 -5.76 2.97 4.36
C GLN A 93 -6.40 3.52 5.64
N LEU A 94 -6.45 4.84 5.82
CA LEU A 94 -7.14 5.47 6.95
C LEU A 94 -8.63 5.15 6.95
N ILE A 95 -9.31 5.20 5.80
CA ILE A 95 -10.73 4.82 5.68
C ILE A 95 -10.95 3.36 6.10
N MET A 96 -10.07 2.46 5.67
CA MET A 96 -10.17 1.03 6.03
C MET A 96 -9.97 0.80 7.53
N ILE A 97 -9.02 1.52 8.14
CA ILE A 97 -8.73 1.44 9.57
C ILE A 97 -9.90 2.00 10.37
N ASP A 98 -10.44 3.16 9.98
CA ASP A 98 -11.56 3.82 10.64
C ASP A 98 -12.82 2.93 10.64
N ALA A 99 -13.13 2.33 9.48
CA ALA A 99 -14.21 1.36 9.35
C ALA A 99 -14.01 0.13 10.26
N TYR A 100 -12.78 -0.36 10.37
CA TYR A 100 -12.47 -1.50 11.23
C TYR A 100 -12.60 -1.17 12.72
N ILE A 101 -12.12 0.00 13.14
CA ILE A 101 -12.19 0.44 14.54
C ILE A 101 -13.66 0.61 14.93
N THR A 102 -14.45 1.32 14.13
CA THR A 102 -15.88 1.56 14.38
C THR A 102 -16.65 0.25 14.55
N THR A 103 -16.42 -0.72 13.64
CA THR A 103 -17.09 -2.03 13.70
C THR A 103 -16.78 -2.80 14.99
N LYS A 104 -15.60 -2.61 15.57
CA LYS A 104 -15.19 -3.32 16.80
C LYS A 104 -15.56 -2.60 18.08
N THR A 105 -15.60 -1.27 18.09
CA THR A 105 -16.03 -0.50 19.27
C THR A 105 -17.49 -0.74 19.64
N ASP A 106 -18.33 -1.07 18.67
CA ASP A 106 -19.74 -1.41 18.90
C ASP A 106 -19.92 -2.80 19.56
N LEU A 107 -18.90 -3.67 19.52
CA LEU A 107 -18.92 -5.01 20.12
C LEU A 107 -18.39 -5.05 21.57
N THR A 108 -17.80 -3.95 22.06
CA THR A 108 -17.15 -3.89 23.39
C THR A 108 -17.93 -3.07 24.42
N ASN A 109 -19.06 -2.46 24.05
CA ASN A 109 -19.91 -1.66 24.95
C ASN A 109 -21.23 -2.38 25.32
N GLY A 110 -21.27 -3.71 25.26
CA GLY A 110 -22.40 -4.55 25.66
C GLY A 110 -22.02 -5.52 26.78
#